data_AF-R7XI68-F1
#
_entry.id   AF-R7XI68-F1
#
_cell.length_a   1.000
_cell.length_b   1.000
_cell.length_c   1.000
_cell.angle_alpha   90.00
_cell.angle_beta   90.00
_cell.angle_gamma   90.00
#
_symmetry.space_group_name_H-M   'P 1'
#
loop_
_entity.id
_entity.type
_entity.pdbx_description
1 polymer ?
#
loop_
_entity_poly.entity_id
_entity_poly.type
_entity_poly.pdbx_seq_one_letter_code
_entity_poly.pdbx_strand_id
1 'polypeptide(L)'
;MNTNTPQKPLFAGRSFRVDYDGLSAHNIYSEDGESIRYAIVAGPYAGATGEARCQWQQVSEGVYAISWQEANGATVVHIDDFVNGRSMAFFTAADMTFYRMQGPLTALSGTDA
;
A
#
# COMPACT_ATOMS: atom_id res chain seq x y z
N MET A 1 -15.04 29.64 -13.60
CA MET A 1 -15.41 28.37 -12.94
C MET A 1 -14.12 27.71 -12.51
N ASN A 2 -13.88 27.58 -11.20
CA ASN A 2 -12.70 26.88 -10.71
C ASN A 2 -13.04 25.38 -10.71
N THR A 3 -12.59 24.65 -11.72
CA THR A 3 -12.64 23.19 -11.71
C THR A 3 -11.57 22.71 -10.75
N ASN A 4 -11.92 22.66 -9.46
CA ASN A 4 -11.07 22.06 -8.44
C ASN A 4 -11.16 20.53 -8.61
N THR A 5 -10.48 20.01 -9.62
CA THR A 5 -10.33 18.56 -9.77
C THR A 5 -9.62 18.06 -8.51
N PRO A 6 -10.20 17.10 -7.75
CA PRO A 6 -9.53 16.55 -6.59
C PRO A 6 -8.14 16.05 -7.01
N GLN A 7 -7.10 16.54 -6.35
CA GLN A 7 -5.73 16.11 -6.63
C GLN A 7 -5.61 14.64 -6.21
N LYS A 8 -5.49 13.75 -7.20
CA LYS A 8 -5.27 12.32 -6.97
C LYS A 8 -3.80 12.06 -6.62
N PRO A 9 -3.50 11.09 -5.75
CA PRO A 9 -2.13 10.70 -5.47
C PRO A 9 -1.52 9.97 -6.67
N LEU A 10 -0.20 9.97 -6.82
CA LEU A 10 0.49 9.35 -7.96
C LEU A 10 0.24 7.84 -8.13
N PHE A 11 -0.20 7.18 -7.07
CA PHE A 11 -0.50 5.74 -7.04
C PHE A 11 -1.96 5.41 -7.35
N ALA A 12 -2.85 6.39 -7.45
CA ALA A 12 -4.27 6.14 -7.72
C ALA A 12 -4.47 5.42 -9.06
N GLY A 13 -5.32 4.39 -9.05
CA GLY A 13 -5.62 3.54 -10.21
C GLY A 13 -4.47 2.63 -10.64
N ARG A 14 -3.44 2.45 -9.79
CA ARG A 14 -2.25 1.66 -10.12
C ARG A 14 -2.07 0.52 -9.12
N SER A 15 -1.32 -0.48 -9.55
CA SER A 15 -0.97 -1.66 -8.76
C SER A 15 0.53 -1.73 -8.55
N PHE A 16 0.94 -2.15 -7.37
CA PHE A 16 2.35 -2.28 -7.00
C PHE A 16 2.58 -3.57 -6.23
N ARG A 17 3.75 -4.16 -6.40
CA ARG A 17 4.24 -5.22 -5.53
C ARG A 17 5.28 -4.65 -4.59
N VAL A 18 5.11 -4.93 -3.31
CA VAL A 18 6.15 -4.76 -2.30
C VAL A 18 6.80 -6.11 -2.02
N ASP A 19 8.12 -6.10 -1.89
CA ASP A 19 8.90 -7.26 -1.46
C ASP A 19 9.68 -6.89 -0.20
N TYR A 20 9.39 -7.58 0.89
CA TYR A 20 10.11 -7.46 2.15
C TYR A 20 10.84 -8.77 2.46
N ASP A 21 11.65 -8.78 3.52
CA ASP A 21 12.23 -10.04 3.99
C ASP A 21 11.12 -11.01 4.44
N GLY A 22 10.99 -12.13 3.74
CA GLY A 22 10.01 -13.19 4.04
C GLY A 22 8.55 -12.89 3.67
N LEU A 23 8.22 -11.77 3.02
CA LEU A 23 6.85 -11.42 2.63
C LEU A 23 6.82 -10.60 1.34
N SER A 24 5.93 -10.95 0.40
CA SER A 24 5.60 -10.11 -0.75
C SER A 24 4.11 -9.90 -0.83
N ALA A 25 3.68 -8.68 -1.19
CA ALA A 25 2.26 -8.35 -1.34
C ALA A 25 2.00 -7.47 -2.56
N HIS A 26 0.87 -7.69 -3.21
CA HIS A 26 0.31 -6.79 -4.20
C HIS A 26 -0.60 -5.78 -3.50
N ASN A 27 -0.45 -4.51 -3.84
CA ASN A 27 -1.25 -3.38 -3.39
C ASN A 27 -1.92 -2.76 -4.63
N ILE A 28 -3.23 -2.87 -4.71
CA ILE A 28 -4.04 -2.43 -5.85
C ILE A 28 -4.90 -1.25 -5.37
N TYR A 29 -4.59 -0.05 -5.84
CA TYR A 29 -5.29 1.17 -5.43
C TYR A 29 -6.44 1.51 -6.37
N SER A 30 -7.56 1.96 -5.81
CA SER A 30 -8.71 2.46 -6.57
C SER A 30 -8.36 3.69 -7.41
N GLU A 31 -9.16 3.99 -8.42
CA GLU A 31 -8.96 5.13 -9.33
C GLU A 31 -8.93 6.50 -8.62
N ASP A 32 -9.53 6.60 -7.44
CA ASP A 32 -9.52 7.79 -6.58
C ASP A 32 -8.41 7.74 -5.50
N GLY A 33 -7.76 6.59 -5.31
CA GLY A 33 -6.73 6.37 -4.30
C GLY A 33 -7.27 6.31 -2.87
N GLU A 34 -8.58 6.09 -2.67
CA GLU A 34 -9.22 6.05 -1.35
C GLU A 34 -9.45 4.63 -0.82
N SER A 35 -9.23 3.60 -1.64
CA SER A 35 -9.22 2.21 -1.20
C SER A 35 -8.03 1.43 -1.75
N ILE A 36 -7.68 0.39 -1.02
CA ILE A 36 -6.65 -0.57 -1.35
C ILE A 36 -7.24 -1.97 -1.28
N ARG A 37 -6.96 -2.79 -2.30
CA ARG A 37 -7.05 -4.25 -2.21
C ARG A 37 -5.64 -4.79 -2.14
N TYR A 38 -5.38 -5.62 -1.13
CA TYR A 38 -4.08 -6.24 -0.96
C TYR A 38 -4.17 -7.76 -1.10
N ALA A 39 -3.09 -8.36 -1.58
CA ALA A 39 -2.93 -9.81 -1.65
C ALA A 39 -1.50 -10.18 -1.29
N ILE A 40 -1.31 -11.02 -0.28
CA ILE A 40 0.01 -11.57 0.05
C ILE A 40 0.31 -12.69 -0.93
N VAL A 41 1.37 -12.54 -1.72
CA VAL A 41 1.72 -13.45 -2.82
C VAL A 41 2.93 -14.33 -2.51
N ALA A 42 3.71 -14.00 -1.47
CA ALA A 42 4.79 -14.84 -0.97
C ALA A 42 4.97 -14.69 0.55
N GLY A 43 5.51 -15.74 1.18
CA GLY A 43 5.73 -15.79 2.63
C GLY A 43 4.72 -16.69 3.36
N PRO A 44 4.80 -16.77 4.70
CA PRO A 44 3.96 -17.66 5.52
C PRO A 44 2.45 -17.39 5.41
N TYR A 45 2.08 -16.18 4.95
CA TYR A 45 0.71 -15.72 4.84
C TYR A 45 0.23 -15.63 3.37
N ALA A 46 0.94 -16.25 2.42
CA ALA A 46 0.57 -16.24 1.01
C ALA A 46 -0.88 -16.75 0.80
N GLY A 47 -1.62 -16.06 -0.06
CA GLY A 47 -3.04 -16.29 -0.31
C GLY A 47 -3.98 -15.45 0.56
N ALA A 48 -3.48 -14.80 1.62
CA ALA A 48 -4.28 -13.83 2.37
C ALA A 48 -4.57 -12.60 1.52
N THR A 49 -5.81 -12.14 1.55
CA THR A 49 -6.27 -10.94 0.82
C THR A 49 -7.20 -10.10 1.69
N GLY A 50 -7.34 -8.84 1.32
CA GLY A 50 -8.30 -7.96 1.96
C GLY A 50 -8.53 -6.68 1.15
N GLU A 51 -9.56 -5.94 1.56
CA GLU A 51 -9.88 -4.63 1.02
C GLU A 51 -10.14 -3.67 2.19
N ALA A 52 -9.59 -2.46 2.09
CA ALA A 52 -9.74 -1.44 3.12
C ALA A 52 -9.81 -0.05 2.50
N ARG A 53 -10.49 0.86 3.21
CA ARG A 53 -10.35 2.30 2.94
C ARG A 53 -8.98 2.75 3.45
N CYS A 54 -8.26 3.51 2.64
CA CYS A 54 -6.98 4.07 3.03
C CYS A 54 -7.05 5.59 3.09
N GLN A 55 -6.13 6.16 3.86
CA GLN A 55 -5.85 7.58 3.89
C GLN A 55 -4.40 7.79 3.52
N TRP A 56 -4.09 8.94 2.94
CA TRP A 56 -2.72 9.24 2.54
C TRP A 56 -2.40 10.72 2.73
N GLN A 57 -1.11 10.99 2.93
CA GLN A 57 -0.53 12.32 2.96
C GLN A 57 0.77 12.28 2.14
N GLN A 58 0.95 13.26 1.27
CA GLN A 58 2.23 13.42 0.58
C GLN A 58 3.24 14.04 1.56
N VAL A 59 4.33 13.32 1.83
CA VAL A 59 5.37 13.76 2.78
C VAL A 59 6.60 14.34 2.08
N SER A 60 6.80 13.99 0.82
CA SER A 60 7.78 14.57 -0.10
C SER A 60 7.29 14.38 -1.54
N GLU A 61 7.93 15.01 -2.52
CA GLU A 61 7.63 14.77 -3.93
C GLU A 61 7.72 13.26 -4.26
N GLY A 62 6.60 12.66 -4.68
CA GLY A 62 6.53 11.23 -4.99
C GLY A 62 6.50 10.26 -3.80
N VAL A 63 6.60 10.76 -2.56
CA VAL A 63 6.63 9.95 -1.34
C VAL A 63 5.38 10.19 -0.51
N TYR A 64 4.70 9.10 -0.13
CA TYR A 64 3.42 9.16 0.57
C TYR A 64 3.46 8.35 1.85
N ALA A 65 2.93 8.93 2.93
CA ALA A 65 2.46 8.16 4.06
C ALA A 65 1.06 7.65 3.73
N ILE A 66 0.84 6.33 3.72
CA ILE A 66 -0.44 5.69 3.40
C ILE A 66 -0.82 4.78 4.57
N SER A 67 -2.04 4.89 5.08
CA SER A 67 -2.47 4.07 6.21
C SER A 67 -3.89 3.55 6.05
N TRP A 68 -4.12 2.35 6.57
CA TRP A 68 -5.44 1.75 6.67
C TRP A 68 -5.53 0.85 7.90
N GLN A 69 -6.77 0.50 8.26
CA GLN A 69 -7.06 -0.52 9.24
C GLN A 69 -7.79 -1.67 8.53
N GLU A 70 -7.36 -2.89 8.80
CA GLU A 70 -8.00 -4.11 8.30
C GLU A 70 -9.25 -4.45 9.12
N ALA A 71 -10.12 -5.29 8.58
CA ALA A 71 -11.38 -5.68 9.23
C ALA A 71 -11.20 -6.35 10.61
N ASN A 72 -10.05 -6.99 10.84
CA ASN A 72 -9.69 -7.64 12.11
C ASN A 72 -9.09 -6.66 13.14
N GLY A 73 -8.99 -5.37 12.82
CA GLY A 73 -8.43 -4.33 13.68
C GLY A 73 -6.92 -4.11 13.52
N ALA A 74 -6.22 -4.94 12.75
CA ALA A 74 -4.81 -4.74 12.45
C ALA A 74 -4.59 -3.42 11.67
N THR A 75 -3.48 -2.75 11.92
CA THR A 75 -3.20 -1.43 11.31
C THR A 75 -1.96 -1.48 10.46
N VAL A 76 -2.01 -0.86 9.29
CA VAL A 76 -0.85 -0.73 8.39
C VAL A 76 -0.56 0.74 8.15
N VAL A 77 0.71 1.11 8.22
CA VAL A 77 1.24 2.40 7.74
C VAL A 77 2.40 2.12 6.80
N HIS A 78 2.31 2.64 5.59
CA HIS A 78 3.37 2.64 4.59
C HIS A 78 3.97 4.04 4.46
N ILE A 79 5.28 4.10 4.24
CA ILE A 79 5.97 5.23 3.62
C ILE A 79 6.50 4.73 2.28
N ASP A 80 5.76 5.04 1.22
CA ASP A 80 6.03 4.53 -0.12
C ASP A 80 6.59 5.65 -1.01
N ASP A 81 7.78 5.42 -1.52
CA ASP A 81 8.47 6.25 -2.50
C ASP A 81 8.24 5.65 -3.89
N PHE A 82 7.28 6.23 -4.61
CA PHE A 82 6.89 5.78 -5.95
C PHE A 82 7.84 6.26 -7.05
N VAL A 83 8.78 7.16 -6.73
CA VAL A 83 9.78 7.68 -7.68
C VAL A 83 11.02 6.78 -7.65
N ASN A 84 11.48 6.42 -6.45
CA ASN A 84 12.68 5.59 -6.27
C ASN A 84 12.36 4.10 -6.06
N GLY A 85 11.09 3.71 -6.03
CA GLY A 85 10.66 2.31 -5.96
C GLY A 85 11.00 1.65 -4.63
N ARG A 86 10.70 2.33 -3.51
CA ARG A 86 10.97 1.81 -2.16
C ARG A 86 9.73 1.90 -1.28
N SER A 87 9.58 0.92 -0.40
CA SER A 87 8.53 0.90 0.62
C SER A 87 9.14 0.67 2.00
N MET A 88 8.58 1.37 2.98
CA MET A 88 8.73 1.06 4.40
C MET A 88 7.35 0.84 4.99
N ALA A 89 7.15 -0.23 5.74
CA ALA A 89 5.87 -0.55 6.35
C ALA A 89 5.98 -0.79 7.86
N PHE A 90 4.98 -0.30 8.57
CA PHE A 90 4.75 -0.48 9.99
C PHE A 90 3.40 -1.18 10.13
N PHE A 91 3.43 -2.42 10.60
CA PHE A 91 2.24 -3.25 10.71
C PHE A 91 2.04 -3.66 12.17
N THR A 92 0.88 -3.35 12.71
CA THR A 92 0.44 -3.85 14.02
C THR A 92 -0.61 -4.91 13.78
N ALA A 93 -0.27 -6.17 14.04
CA ALA A 93 -1.21 -7.28 13.91
C ALA A 93 -2.32 -7.18 14.98
N ALA A 94 -3.41 -7.94 14.78
CA ALA A 94 -4.54 -7.97 15.72
C ALA A 94 -4.14 -8.48 17.12
N ASP A 95 -3.07 -9.27 17.22
CA ASP A 95 -2.48 -9.72 18.49
C ASP A 95 -1.51 -8.70 19.12
N MET A 96 -1.46 -7.48 18.56
CA MET A 96 -0.57 -6.38 18.94
C MET A 96 0.90 -6.58 18.63
N THR A 97 1.28 -7.65 17.93
CA THR A 97 2.66 -7.81 17.44
C THR A 97 2.99 -6.69 16.45
N PHE A 98 4.14 -6.04 16.64
CA PHE A 98 4.53 -4.89 15.83
C PHE A 98 5.71 -5.21 14.92
N TYR A 99 5.47 -5.11 13.60
CA TYR A 99 6.42 -5.41 12.54
C TYR A 99 6.89 -4.12 11.87
N ARG A 100 8.18 -4.09 11.51
CA ARG A 100 8.80 -3.05 10.69
C ARG A 100 9.45 -3.73 9.51
N MET A 101 9.03 -3.35 8.32
CA MET A 101 9.45 -3.96 7.07
C MET A 101 9.92 -2.88 6.13
N GLN A 102 10.85 -3.23 5.24
CA GLN A 102 11.27 -2.35 4.16
C GLN A 102 11.77 -3.16 2.99
N GLY A 103 11.67 -2.61 1.79
CA GLY A 103 12.15 -3.26 0.58
C GLY A 103 11.73 -2.53 -0.69
N PRO A 104 11.95 -3.13 -1.87
CA PRO A 104 11.56 -2.53 -3.13
C PRO A 104 10.04 -2.46 -3.29
N LEU A 105 9.60 -1.46 -4.04
CA LEU A 105 8.24 -1.25 -4.50
C LEU A 105 8.27 -1.18 -6.03
N THR A 106 7.60 -2.13 -6.68
CA THR A 106 7.62 -2.30 -8.14
C THR A 106 6.23 -2.12 -8.71
N ALA A 107 6.07 -1.27 -9.72
CA ALA A 107 4.79 -1.15 -10.42
C ALA A 107 4.44 -2.45 -11.15
N LEU A 108 3.19 -2.88 -11.05
CA LEU A 108 2.66 -4.04 -11.76
C LEU A 108 1.95 -3.60 -13.03
N SER A 109 2.08 -4.40 -14.08
CA SER A 109 1.29 -4.23 -15.31
C SER A 109 -0.09 -4.85 -15.12
N GLY A 110 -1.10 -4.44 -15.89
CA GLY A 110 -2.49 -4.91 -15.74
C GLY A 110 -2.71 -6.42 -15.92
N THR A 111 -1.70 -7.20 -16.33
CA THR A 111 -1.70 -8.67 -16.38
C THR A 111 -1.19 -9.34 -15.12
N ASP A 112 -0.55 -8.59 -14.22
CA ASP A 112 0.14 -9.09 -13.01
C ASP A 112 -0.57 -8.68 -11.70
N ALA A 113 -1.69 -7.96 -11.80
CA ALA A 113 -2.46 -7.43 -10.68
C ALA A 113 -3.63 -8.35 -10.27
#